data_AF-A0AAV6ARQ5-F1
#
_entry.id   AF-A0AAV6ARQ5-F1
#
_cell.length_a   1.000
_cell.length_b   1.000
_cell.length_c   1.000
_cell.angle_alpha   90.00
_cell.angle_beta   90.00
_cell.angle_gamma   90.00
#
_symmetry.space_group_name_H-M   'P 1'
#
loop_
_entity.id
_entity.type
_entity.pdbx_description
1 polymer ?
#
loop_
_entity_poly.entity_id
_entity_poly.type
_entity_poly.pdbx_seq_one_letter_code
_entity_poly.pdbx_strand_id
1 'polypeptide(L)'
;GKFGGGPFDWATPFGLLCGVGLVAGYGLLSAAWLIAKTDEAVQERARGQARFFLIAVLALIAAVSLWTPIGFERIAERWFATPNIYFLWPVPLVTAALGWYVWRAVGRARDFAPFVGTVGLFVLAYLGLAISTFPYLVPPTLTVWDTAAIPESQIFSLIGVVVLLPIILGYFAFVFWTFRGKVSVGGEGYH
;
A
#
# COMPACT_ATOMS: atom_id res chain seq x y z
N GLY A 1 11.54 -2.45 -29.41
CA GLY A 1 12.56 -1.54 -28.85
C GLY A 1 13.70 -2.36 -28.27
N LYS A 2 14.95 -1.96 -28.50
CA LYS A 2 16.10 -2.52 -27.78
C LYS A 2 16.18 -1.79 -26.44
N PHE A 3 16.16 -2.52 -25.33
CA PHE A 3 16.48 -1.97 -24.02
C PHE A 3 17.93 -1.46 -24.07
N GLY A 4 18.12 -0.15 -23.91
CA GLY A 4 19.43 0.51 -24.03
C GLY A 4 20.19 0.65 -22.72
N GLY A 5 19.67 0.06 -21.64
CA GLY A 5 20.26 0.17 -20.31
C GLY A 5 21.24 -0.94 -19.96
N GLY A 6 22.17 -0.64 -19.05
CA GLY A 6 23.08 -1.60 -18.43
C GLY A 6 22.40 -2.50 -17.39
N PRO A 7 23.05 -3.60 -16.95
CA PRO A 7 22.49 -4.56 -15.99
C PRO A 7 22.12 -3.96 -14.62
N PHE A 8 22.63 -2.79 -14.28
CA PHE A 8 22.44 -2.12 -12.98
C PHE A 8 21.66 -0.80 -13.06
N ASP A 9 21.11 -0.45 -14.22
CA ASP A 9 20.36 0.82 -14.39
C ASP A 9 19.07 0.87 -13.57
N TRP A 10 18.61 -0.28 -13.07
CA TRP A 10 17.49 -0.38 -12.13
C TRP A 10 17.87 0.06 -10.70
N ALA A 11 19.15 0.01 -10.32
CA ALA A 11 19.64 0.28 -8.97
C ALA A 11 19.81 1.79 -8.71
N THR A 12 18.77 2.56 -9.02
CA THR A 12 18.75 4.01 -8.77
C THR A 12 18.51 4.30 -7.28
N PRO A 13 18.98 5.45 -6.75
CA PRO A 13 18.69 5.85 -5.38
C PRO A 13 17.19 5.87 -5.05
N PHE A 14 16.37 6.34 -6.00
CA PHE A 14 14.92 6.31 -5.88
C PHE A 14 14.36 4.87 -5.86
N GLY A 15 14.86 3.99 -6.74
CA GLY A 15 14.50 2.58 -6.75
C GLY A 15 14.84 1.86 -5.44
N LEU A 16 16.02 2.14 -4.87
CA LEU A 16 16.44 1.61 -3.57
C LEU A 16 15.55 2.14 -2.43
N LEU A 17 15.23 3.42 -2.43
CA LEU A 17 14.30 4.03 -1.47
C LEU A 17 12.92 3.34 -1.51
N CYS A 18 12.38 3.13 -2.72
CA CYS A 18 11.13 2.40 -2.93
C CYS A 18 11.23 0.94 -2.46
N GLY A 19 12.35 0.26 -2.73
CA GLY A 19 12.60 -1.11 -2.25
C GLY A 19 12.60 -1.20 -0.72
N VAL A 20 13.30 -0.28 -0.04
CA VAL A 20 13.28 -0.18 1.43
C VAL A 20 11.88 0.16 1.93
N GLY A 21 11.15 1.04 1.23
CA GLY A 21 9.74 1.35 1.47
C GLY A 21 8.85 0.11 1.46
N LEU A 22 9.02 -0.75 0.46
CA LEU A 22 8.26 -1.98 0.32
C LEU A 22 8.55 -2.96 1.46
N VAL A 23 9.83 -3.15 1.81
CA VAL A 23 10.24 -4.00 2.94
C VAL A 23 9.65 -3.49 4.26
N ALA A 24 9.77 -2.18 4.52
CA ALA A 24 9.20 -1.56 5.73
C ALA A 24 7.67 -1.68 5.77
N GLY A 25 7.01 -1.49 4.63
CA GLY A 25 5.58 -1.65 4.49
C GLY A 25 5.11 -3.08 4.79
N TYR A 26 5.76 -4.09 4.22
CA TYR A 26 5.45 -5.48 4.52
C TYR A 26 5.74 -5.84 5.97
N GLY A 27 6.79 -5.26 6.55
CA GLY A 27 7.09 -5.35 7.98
C GLY A 27 5.94 -4.81 8.85
N LEU A 28 5.41 -3.63 8.50
CA LEU A 28 4.25 -3.03 9.20
C LEU A 28 2.99 -3.89 9.06
N LEU A 29 2.68 -4.36 7.85
CA LEU A 29 1.50 -5.18 7.58
C LEU A 29 1.56 -6.51 8.33
N SER A 30 2.74 -7.14 8.33
CA SER A 30 2.99 -8.38 9.06
C SER A 30 2.90 -8.19 10.57
N ALA A 31 3.51 -7.13 11.11
CA ALA A 31 3.41 -6.82 12.54
C ALA A 31 1.97 -6.52 12.96
N ALA A 32 1.22 -5.77 12.15
CA ALA A 32 -0.20 -5.49 12.40
C ALA A 32 -1.07 -6.75 12.34
N TRP A 33 -0.77 -7.68 11.43
CA TRP A 33 -1.42 -8.98 11.36
C TRP A 33 -1.11 -9.85 12.58
N LEU A 34 0.15 -9.87 13.02
CA LEU A 34 0.56 -10.59 14.22
C LEU A 34 -0.16 -10.07 15.46
N ILE A 35 -0.28 -8.73 15.62
CA ILE A 35 -1.07 -8.14 16.71
C ILE A 35 -2.51 -8.68 16.71
N ALA A 36 -3.11 -8.87 15.53
CA ALA A 36 -4.46 -9.39 15.40
C ALA A 36 -4.59 -10.90 15.70
N LYS A 37 -3.52 -11.67 15.50
CA LYS A 37 -3.55 -13.14 15.51
C LYS A 37 -2.83 -13.80 16.67
N THR A 38 -2.03 -13.08 17.43
CA THR A 38 -1.26 -13.64 18.54
C THR A 38 -1.65 -13.01 19.87
N ASP A 39 -1.28 -13.69 20.95
CA ASP A 39 -1.47 -13.24 22.33
C ASP A 39 -0.14 -13.12 23.07
N GLU A 40 -0.20 -12.52 24.26
CA GLU A 40 0.88 -12.42 25.24
C GLU A 40 2.19 -11.85 24.66
N ALA A 41 3.32 -12.53 24.89
CA ALA A 41 4.66 -12.06 24.57
C ALA A 41 4.86 -11.79 23.06
N VAL A 42 4.24 -12.59 22.19
CA VAL A 42 4.35 -12.42 20.73
C VAL A 42 3.57 -11.17 20.30
N GLN A 43 2.39 -10.95 20.89
CA GLN A 43 1.58 -9.77 20.60
C GLN A 43 2.30 -8.48 21.03
N GLU A 44 2.93 -8.49 22.20
CA GLU A 44 3.66 -7.33 22.71
C GLU A 44 4.88 -6.99 21.84
N ARG A 45 5.65 -8.01 21.42
CA ARG A 45 6.77 -7.81 20.48
C ARG A 45 6.29 -7.26 19.14
N ALA A 46 5.18 -7.77 18.61
CA ALA A 46 4.58 -7.30 17.37
C ALA A 46 4.12 -5.83 17.49
N ARG A 47 3.60 -5.39 18.64
CA ARG A 47 3.29 -3.96 18.89
C ARG A 47 4.53 -3.07 18.82
N GLY A 48 5.65 -3.51 19.40
CA GLY A 48 6.93 -2.79 19.31
C GLY A 48 7.42 -2.66 17.85
N GLN A 49 7.40 -3.76 17.11
CA GLN A 49 7.78 -3.78 15.69
C GLN A 49 6.86 -2.92 14.83
N ALA A 50 5.54 -2.97 15.07
CA ALA A 50 4.57 -2.16 14.33
C ALA A 50 4.82 -0.66 14.50
N ARG A 51 5.20 -0.19 15.71
CA ARG A 51 5.55 1.23 15.92
C ARG A 51 6.77 1.64 15.13
N PHE A 52 7.82 0.82 15.15
CA PHE A 52 9.04 1.08 14.39
C PHE A 52 8.77 1.13 12.89
N PHE A 53 8.10 0.11 12.34
CA PHE A 53 7.78 0.06 10.92
C PHE A 53 6.79 1.15 10.50
N LEU A 54 5.86 1.56 11.37
CA LEU A 54 4.96 2.67 11.08
C LEU A 54 5.72 3.98 10.89
N ILE A 55 6.67 4.29 11.78
CA ILE A 55 7.50 5.49 11.63
C ILE A 55 8.32 5.39 10.35
N ALA A 56 8.94 4.23 10.07
CA ALA A 56 9.71 4.02 8.85
C ALA A 56 8.86 4.22 7.58
N VAL A 57 7.64 3.64 7.53
CA VAL A 57 6.70 3.80 6.41
C VAL A 57 6.27 5.25 6.24
N LEU A 58 5.91 5.95 7.32
CA LEU A 58 5.52 7.37 7.23
C LEU A 58 6.68 8.25 6.75
N ALA A 59 7.91 7.99 7.22
CA ALA A 59 9.09 8.68 6.76
C ALA A 59 9.36 8.41 5.26
N LEU A 60 9.19 7.17 4.80
CA LEU A 60 9.38 6.79 3.40
C LEU A 60 8.28 7.37 2.49
N ILE A 61 7.03 7.39 2.95
CA ILE A 61 5.93 8.09 2.24
C ILE A 61 6.25 9.57 2.11
N ALA A 62 6.69 10.23 3.20
CA ALA A 62 7.08 11.63 3.15
C ALA A 62 8.26 11.86 2.19
N ALA A 63 9.30 11.03 2.27
CA ALA A 63 10.47 11.11 1.40
C ALA A 63 10.07 10.99 -0.09
N VAL A 64 9.25 10.01 -0.46
CA VAL A 64 8.77 9.86 -1.85
C VAL A 64 7.85 11.02 -2.27
N SER A 65 6.99 11.50 -1.37
CA SER A 65 6.08 12.62 -1.63
C SER A 65 6.81 13.95 -1.83
N LEU A 66 7.98 14.11 -1.22
CA LEU A 66 8.87 15.26 -1.41
C LEU A 66 9.77 15.06 -2.64
N TRP A 67 10.29 13.86 -2.85
CA TRP A 67 11.21 13.57 -3.95
C TRP A 67 10.53 13.70 -5.31
N THR A 68 9.31 13.18 -5.46
CA THR A 68 8.66 13.10 -6.77
C THR A 68 8.32 14.46 -7.40
N PRO A 69 7.80 15.47 -6.68
CA PRO A 69 7.57 16.79 -7.26
C PRO A 69 8.87 17.56 -7.53
N ILE A 70 9.92 17.34 -6.73
CA ILE A 70 11.23 17.97 -6.95
C ILE A 70 11.91 17.37 -8.19
N GLY A 71 11.81 16.05 -8.35
CA GLY A 71 12.44 15.34 -9.47
C GLY A 71 11.67 15.44 -10.79
N PHE A 72 10.37 15.75 -10.74
CA PHE A 72 9.51 15.78 -11.93
C PHE A 72 8.54 16.96 -11.88
N GLU A 73 8.81 17.98 -12.69
CA GLU A 73 7.99 19.20 -12.80
C GLU A 73 6.51 18.89 -13.10
N ARG A 74 6.23 17.91 -13.97
CA ARG A 74 4.87 17.43 -14.25
C ARG A 74 4.13 16.96 -13.00
N ILE A 75 4.81 16.30 -12.06
CA ILE A 75 4.21 15.85 -10.80
C ILE A 75 3.96 17.08 -9.91
N ALA A 76 4.89 18.04 -9.86
CA ALA A 76 4.67 19.29 -9.13
C ALA A 76 3.46 20.06 -9.66
N GLU A 77 3.32 20.21 -10.97
CA GLU A 77 2.14 20.83 -11.60
C GLU A 77 0.86 20.07 -11.25
N ARG A 78 0.89 18.73 -11.27
CA ARG A 78 -0.26 17.90 -10.90
C ARG A 78 -0.75 18.21 -9.49
N TRP A 79 0.17 18.29 -8.53
CA TRP A 79 -0.15 18.37 -7.10
C TRP A 79 -0.34 19.80 -6.58
N PHE A 80 0.42 20.76 -7.09
CA PHE A 80 0.48 22.12 -6.53
C PHE A 80 -0.19 23.19 -7.39
N ALA A 81 -0.47 22.92 -8.67
CA ALA A 81 -1.18 23.89 -9.50
C ALA A 81 -2.65 24.02 -9.10
N THR A 82 -3.21 25.21 -9.31
CA THR A 82 -4.65 25.46 -9.17
C THR A 82 -5.39 24.96 -10.42
N PRO A 83 -6.54 24.27 -10.27
CA PRO A 83 -7.29 24.02 -9.03
C PRO A 83 -6.93 22.68 -8.33
N ASN A 84 -6.04 21.86 -8.90
CA ASN A 84 -5.75 20.51 -8.42
C ASN A 84 -5.32 20.47 -6.95
N ILE A 85 -4.60 21.49 -6.49
CA ILE A 85 -4.17 21.60 -5.10
C ILE A 85 -5.34 21.46 -4.12
N TYR A 86 -6.54 21.99 -4.44
CA TYR A 86 -7.73 21.92 -3.59
C TYR A 86 -8.40 20.53 -3.55
N PHE A 87 -8.12 19.69 -4.54
CA PHE A 87 -8.66 18.33 -4.62
C PHE A 87 -7.67 17.28 -4.11
N LEU A 88 -6.37 17.57 -4.17
CA LEU A 88 -5.30 16.60 -3.87
C LEU A 88 -4.71 16.74 -2.47
N TRP A 89 -4.74 17.93 -1.85
CA TRP A 89 -4.32 18.11 -0.45
C TRP A 89 -5.03 17.22 0.60
N PRO A 90 -6.26 16.68 0.40
CA PRO A 90 -6.84 15.76 1.37
C PRO A 90 -6.06 14.44 1.44
N VAL A 91 -5.40 14.01 0.36
CA VAL A 91 -4.65 12.74 0.32
C VAL A 91 -3.55 12.68 1.39
N PRO A 92 -2.60 13.65 1.48
CA PRO A 92 -1.59 13.64 2.53
C PRO A 92 -2.20 13.80 3.94
N LEU A 93 -3.32 14.53 4.07
CA LEU A 93 -4.00 14.65 5.36
C LEU A 93 -4.64 13.36 5.85
N VAL A 94 -5.36 12.66 4.98
CA VAL A 94 -5.94 11.35 5.31
C VAL A 94 -4.82 10.35 5.59
N THR A 95 -3.69 10.46 4.89
CA THR A 95 -2.50 9.63 5.15
C THR A 95 -1.94 9.89 6.56
N ALA A 96 -1.79 11.15 6.96
CA ALA A 96 -1.37 11.51 8.31
C ALA A 96 -2.38 11.06 9.38
N ALA A 97 -3.68 11.23 9.11
CA ALA A 97 -4.76 10.80 9.99
C ALA A 97 -4.77 9.27 10.19
N LEU A 98 -4.56 8.50 9.11
CA LEU A 98 -4.42 7.04 9.18
C LEU A 98 -3.14 6.63 9.93
N GLY A 99 -2.02 7.30 9.69
CA GLY A 99 -0.78 7.06 10.42
C GLY A 99 -0.98 7.25 11.93
N TRP A 100 -1.63 8.33 12.32
CA TRP A 100 -2.00 8.58 13.71
C TRP A 100 -3.01 7.57 14.26
N TYR A 101 -3.99 7.17 13.46
CA TYR A 101 -4.95 6.13 13.83
C TYR A 101 -4.26 4.80 14.10
N VAL A 102 -3.35 4.35 13.22
CA VAL A 102 -2.56 3.12 13.41
C VAL A 102 -1.70 3.24 14.67
N TRP A 103 -1.01 4.37 14.87
CA TRP A 103 -0.20 4.61 16.08
C TRP A 103 -1.02 4.44 17.37
N ARG A 104 -2.21 5.06 17.41
CA ARG A 104 -3.17 4.95 18.52
C ARG A 104 -3.70 3.53 18.68
N ALA A 105 -3.98 2.84 17.59
CA ALA A 105 -4.56 1.50 17.60
C ALA A 105 -3.56 0.45 18.11
N VAL A 106 -2.27 0.58 17.77
CA VAL A 106 -1.20 -0.31 18.25
C VAL A 106 -1.04 -0.23 19.77
N GLY A 107 -1.35 0.92 20.38
CA GLY A 107 -1.30 1.11 21.83
C GLY A 107 -2.56 0.71 22.61
N ARG A 108 -3.62 0.24 21.95
CA ARG A 108 -4.91 -0.09 22.58
C ARG A 108 -5.27 -1.57 22.36
N ALA A 109 -6.25 -2.07 23.10
CA ALA A 109 -6.81 -3.43 22.94
C ALA A 109 -7.67 -3.60 21.67
N ARG A 110 -7.32 -2.93 20.56
CA ARG A 110 -8.01 -3.03 19.27
C ARG A 110 -7.14 -3.83 18.32
N ASP A 111 -7.23 -5.15 18.38
CA ASP A 111 -6.21 -6.00 17.76
C ASP A 111 -6.23 -5.99 16.21
N PHE A 112 -7.40 -5.83 15.58
CA PHE A 112 -7.53 -5.79 14.11
C PHE A 112 -7.43 -4.37 13.51
N ALA A 113 -7.61 -3.33 14.34
CA ALA A 113 -7.62 -1.94 13.87
C ALA A 113 -6.28 -1.47 13.24
N PRO A 114 -5.09 -1.82 13.77
CA PRO A 114 -3.82 -1.50 13.13
C PRO A 114 -3.71 -2.08 11.72
N PHE A 115 -4.21 -3.29 11.50
CA PHE A 115 -4.14 -3.95 10.20
C PHE A 115 -4.95 -3.19 9.15
N VAL A 116 -6.21 -2.86 9.45
CA VAL A 116 -7.08 -2.10 8.54
C VAL A 116 -6.50 -0.71 8.26
N GLY A 117 -5.98 -0.03 9.27
CA GLY A 117 -5.36 1.28 9.10
C GLY A 117 -4.10 1.21 8.21
N THR A 118 -3.27 0.18 8.38
CA THR A 118 -2.10 -0.08 7.53
C THR A 118 -2.51 -0.35 6.08
N VAL A 119 -3.54 -1.18 5.84
CA VAL A 119 -4.08 -1.40 4.49
C VAL A 119 -4.53 -0.07 3.87
N GLY A 120 -5.19 0.79 4.64
CA GLY A 120 -5.56 2.13 4.20
C GLY A 120 -4.36 2.99 3.80
N LEU A 121 -3.26 2.95 4.56
CA LEU A 121 -2.01 3.65 4.20
C LEU A 121 -1.43 3.14 2.88
N PHE A 122 -1.43 1.83 2.67
CA PHE A 122 -0.99 1.23 1.40
C PHE A 122 -1.84 1.67 0.22
N VAL A 123 -3.17 1.65 0.38
CA VAL A 123 -4.11 2.11 -0.65
C VAL A 123 -3.87 3.58 -1.00
N LEU A 124 -3.70 4.46 0.01
CA LEU A 124 -3.42 5.88 -0.23
C LEU A 124 -2.07 6.11 -0.88
N ALA A 125 -1.03 5.39 -0.47
CA ALA A 125 0.29 5.49 -1.10
C ALA A 125 0.24 5.08 -2.57
N TYR A 126 -0.45 3.96 -2.87
CA TYR A 126 -0.65 3.52 -4.24
C TYR A 126 -1.50 4.50 -5.06
N LEU A 127 -2.55 5.06 -4.46
CA LEU A 127 -3.39 6.08 -5.08
C LEU A 127 -2.59 7.36 -5.38
N GLY A 128 -1.74 7.80 -4.46
CA GLY A 128 -0.85 8.94 -4.67
C GLY A 128 0.11 8.73 -5.84
N LEU A 129 0.68 7.53 -5.97
CA LEU A 129 1.49 7.15 -7.13
C LEU A 129 0.66 7.13 -8.42
N ALA A 130 -0.55 6.55 -8.39
CA ALA A 130 -1.44 6.50 -9.54
C ALA A 130 -1.81 7.90 -10.03
N ILE A 131 -2.20 8.80 -9.12
CA ILE A 131 -2.50 10.21 -9.43
C ILE A 131 -1.29 10.92 -10.04
N SER A 132 -0.10 10.69 -9.49
CA SER A 132 1.14 11.32 -9.97
C SER A 132 1.55 10.85 -11.38
N THR A 133 1.26 9.58 -11.68
CA THR A 133 1.74 8.94 -12.91
C THR A 133 0.74 9.07 -14.06
N PHE A 134 -0.57 9.16 -13.75
CA PHE A 134 -1.63 9.33 -14.74
C PHE A 134 -1.37 10.53 -15.67
N PRO A 135 -1.56 10.40 -17.01
CA PRO A 135 -2.13 9.25 -17.73
C PRO A 135 -1.10 8.21 -18.21
N TYR A 136 0.13 8.23 -17.72
CA TYR A 136 1.18 7.34 -18.17
C TYR A 136 1.17 6.02 -17.41
N LEU A 137 1.28 4.92 -18.16
CA LEU A 137 1.56 3.58 -17.59
C LEU A 137 3.08 3.31 -17.59
N VAL A 138 3.77 3.74 -18.64
CA VAL A 138 5.24 3.77 -18.71
C VAL A 138 5.68 5.21 -18.96
N PRO A 139 6.05 5.96 -17.90
CA PRO A 139 6.42 7.35 -18.05
C PRO A 139 7.71 7.56 -18.85
N PRO A 140 7.83 8.65 -19.64
CA PRO A 140 6.78 9.58 -20.05
C PRO A 140 6.14 9.19 -21.40
N THR A 141 6.33 7.97 -21.90
CA THR A 141 6.14 7.64 -23.32
C THR A 141 4.84 6.92 -23.63
N LEU A 142 4.38 6.02 -22.76
CA LEU A 142 3.20 5.20 -23.04
C LEU A 142 2.06 5.55 -22.08
N THR A 143 0.94 6.00 -22.64
CA THR A 143 -0.28 6.27 -21.88
C THR A 143 -1.09 5.00 -21.62
N VAL A 144 -2.07 5.07 -20.73
CA VAL A 144 -3.03 3.97 -20.51
C VAL A 144 -3.78 3.62 -21.82
N TRP A 145 -3.95 4.58 -22.73
CA TRP A 145 -4.66 4.36 -24.00
C TRP A 145 -3.75 3.73 -25.05
N ASP A 146 -2.47 4.11 -25.09
CA ASP A 146 -1.49 3.49 -25.99
C ASP A 146 -1.19 2.03 -25.60
N THR A 147 -1.36 1.71 -24.32
CA THR A 147 -1.11 0.37 -23.75
C THR A 147 -2.38 -0.48 -23.61
N ALA A 148 -3.52 0.04 -24.07
CA ALA A 148 -4.78 -0.67 -24.04
C ALA A 148 -4.79 -1.83 -25.03
N ALA A 149 -5.27 -2.99 -24.60
CA ALA A 149 -5.59 -4.09 -25.50
C ALA A 149 -6.76 -3.72 -26.43
N ILE A 150 -6.89 -4.45 -27.54
CA ILE A 150 -8.05 -4.29 -28.45
C ILE A 150 -9.38 -4.52 -27.69
N PRO A 151 -10.46 -3.81 -28.05
CA PRO A 151 -11.72 -3.82 -27.29
C PRO A 151 -12.28 -5.21 -27.02
N GLU A 152 -12.18 -6.13 -27.98
CA GLU A 152 -12.69 -7.50 -27.86
C GLU A 152 -11.95 -8.27 -26.77
N SER A 153 -10.62 -8.14 -26.70
CA SER A 153 -9.81 -8.74 -25.64
C SER A 153 -10.07 -8.10 -24.27
N GLN A 154 -10.36 -6.80 -24.22
CA GLN A 154 -10.73 -6.12 -22.98
C GLN A 154 -12.07 -6.59 -22.45
N ILE A 155 -13.10 -6.69 -23.31
CA ILE A 155 -14.43 -7.18 -22.93
C ILE A 155 -14.34 -8.64 -22.46
N PHE A 156 -13.59 -9.48 -23.16
CA PHE A 156 -13.36 -10.86 -22.74
C PHE A 156 -12.72 -10.95 -21.35
N SER A 157 -11.67 -10.16 -21.10
CA SER A 157 -11.00 -10.09 -19.81
C SER A 157 -11.92 -9.53 -18.71
N LEU A 158 -12.74 -8.53 -19.03
CA LEU A 158 -13.69 -7.93 -18.11
C LEU A 158 -14.75 -8.94 -17.64
N ILE A 159 -15.30 -9.74 -18.55
CA ILE A 159 -16.25 -10.80 -18.20
C ILE A 159 -15.58 -11.78 -17.23
N GLY A 160 -14.34 -12.20 -17.51
CA GLY A 160 -13.56 -13.05 -16.62
C GLY A 160 -13.39 -12.43 -15.22
N VAL A 161 -13.01 -11.16 -15.14
CA VAL A 161 -12.84 -10.42 -13.87
C VAL A 161 -14.15 -10.29 -13.11
N VAL A 162 -15.26 -9.94 -13.77
CA VAL A 162 -16.57 -9.76 -13.13
C VAL A 162 -17.08 -11.06 -12.50
N VAL A 163 -16.75 -12.22 -13.07
CA VAL A 163 -17.12 -13.53 -12.50
C VAL A 163 -16.11 -14.01 -11.45
N LEU A 164 -14.81 -13.95 -11.74
CA LEU A 164 -13.77 -14.51 -10.87
C LEU A 164 -13.51 -13.66 -9.64
N LEU A 165 -13.50 -12.33 -9.76
CA LEU A 165 -13.22 -11.43 -8.65
C LEU A 165 -14.18 -11.62 -7.45
N PRO A 166 -15.52 -11.67 -7.61
CA PRO A 166 -16.41 -11.91 -6.48
C PRO A 166 -16.22 -13.30 -5.86
N ILE A 167 -15.88 -14.32 -6.66
CA ILE A 167 -15.59 -15.67 -6.13
C ILE A 167 -14.32 -15.62 -5.26
N ILE A 168 -13.26 -14.99 -5.75
CA ILE A 168 -11.99 -14.83 -5.01
C ILE A 168 -12.22 -14.04 -3.72
N LEU A 169 -12.95 -12.93 -3.78
CA LEU A 169 -13.27 -12.12 -2.60
C LEU A 169 -14.17 -12.87 -1.61
N GLY A 170 -15.14 -13.65 -2.09
CA GLY A 170 -15.99 -14.50 -1.28
C GLY A 170 -15.19 -15.59 -0.56
N TYR A 171 -14.26 -16.23 -1.26
CA TYR A 171 -13.34 -17.20 -0.67
C TYR A 171 -12.43 -16.55 0.39
N PHE A 172 -11.85 -15.38 0.11
CA PHE A 172 -11.08 -14.63 1.10
C PHE A 172 -11.93 -14.29 2.34
N ALA A 173 -13.15 -13.79 2.16
CA ALA A 173 -14.05 -13.51 3.27
C ALA A 173 -14.36 -14.76 4.10
N PHE A 174 -14.63 -15.89 3.43
CA PHE A 174 -14.86 -17.18 4.07
C PHE A 174 -13.66 -17.65 4.90
N VAL A 175 -12.45 -17.57 4.34
CA VAL A 175 -11.20 -17.95 5.03
C VAL A 175 -10.97 -17.04 6.25
N PHE A 176 -11.10 -15.72 6.09
CA PHE A 176 -10.93 -14.77 7.19
C PHE A 176 -11.97 -14.95 8.29
N TRP A 177 -13.22 -15.29 7.92
CA TRP A 177 -14.29 -15.57 8.86
C TRP A 177 -14.04 -16.88 9.62
N THR A 178 -13.64 -17.93 8.91
CA THR A 178 -13.36 -19.25 9.48
C THR A 178 -12.18 -19.21 10.44
N PHE A 179 -11.09 -18.55 10.05
CA PHE A 179 -9.85 -18.46 10.84
C PHE A 179 -9.74 -17.15 11.62
N ARG A 180 -10.84 -16.58 12.09
CA ARG A 180 -10.83 -15.27 12.78
C ARG A 180 -10.16 -15.29 14.16
N GLY A 181 -10.10 -16.45 14.82
CA GLY A 181 -9.51 -16.63 16.15
C GLY A 181 -8.01 -16.31 16.21
N LYS A 182 -7.51 -16.18 17.45
CA LYS A 182 -6.09 -16.03 17.74
C LYS A 182 -5.42 -17.38 17.96
N VAL A 183 -4.11 -17.41 17.77
CA VAL A 183 -3.26 -18.58 17.99
C VAL A 183 -2.54 -18.38 19.34
N SER A 184 -2.78 -19.30 20.28
CA SER A 184 -2.12 -19.35 21.60
C SER A 184 -1.25 -20.61 21.71
N VAL A 185 -0.15 -20.52 22.46
CA VAL A 185 0.82 -21.62 22.66
C VAL A 185 0.28 -22.69 23.63
N GLY A 186 -0.78 -22.39 24.39
CA GLY A 186 -1.33 -23.29 25.44
C GLY A 186 -2.80 -23.67 25.31
N GLY A 187 -3.49 -23.28 24.23
CA GLY A 187 -4.91 -23.58 24.03
C GLY A 187 -5.12 -24.44 22.80
N GLU A 188 -5.81 -25.56 22.98
CA GLU A 188 -6.30 -26.45 21.93
C GLU A 188 -6.88 -25.66 20.76
N GLY A 189 -6.07 -25.48 19.72
CA GLY A 189 -6.52 -24.92 18.47
C GLY A 189 -7.36 -25.96 17.76
N TYR A 190 -8.59 -26.19 18.22
CA TYR A 190 -9.79 -26.68 17.51
C TYR A 190 -10.91 -26.87 18.56
N HIS A 191 -11.56 -25.77 18.97
CA HIS A 191 -13.02 -25.56 19.14
C HIS A 191 -13.30 -24.20 19.79
#